data_AF-A0A945SNS8-F1
#
_entry.id   AF-A0A945SNS8-F1
#
_cell.length_a   1.000
_cell.length_b   1.000
_cell.length_c   1.000
_cell.angle_alpha   90.00
_cell.angle_beta   90.00
_cell.angle_gamma   90.00
#
_symmetry.space_group_name_H-M   'P 1'
#
loop_
_entity.id
_entity.type
_entity.pdbx_description
1 polymer ?
#
loop_
_entity_poly.entity_id
_entity_poly.type
_entity_poly.pdbx_seq_one_letter_code
_entity_poly.pdbx_strand_id
1 'polypeptide(L)'
;MGSAVVEAHRTYAAGLAELMGSLQQEANEINNQRRDNVALALNRRYYARRGATIDYRSLTRNVPGSITLVDDINKDIRSDAIPDVTGSSYQEQDRINMDYDELAGSFSTSSVGTNRQLNETVGGMSMLSEGANAIMEYQLRTFVETWVEPVLKQLVKLEQGYETDEGLLAMMGERQKLWQKYGVDDVTDLMLQGSMTVRVNVGFGATNPQKRLEKLTAGLNTVREFMPDALSGADPQEVIKEVFGALGYRSSERFFPVSDEQDPQVAQLQQQIQQMQQLLEGKQLEQQEKTKVEMAKLQVQQGKVQIDSEIDQARLGQDRELKMMDMALKRDLTIAQLQAKLEIDAKNAEYKQIDAVQRVQAQEREAAIKLMEQNTRRMSEKNKANELNFKASTGRQGI
;
A
#
# COMPACT_ATOMS: atom_id res chain seq x y z
N MET A 1 22.07 -29.47 10.67
CA MET A 1 22.09 -28.02 10.37
C MET A 1 20.69 -27.49 10.55
N GLY A 2 20.54 -26.30 11.12
CA GLY A 2 19.21 -25.70 11.29
C GLY A 2 18.64 -25.26 9.96
N SER A 3 17.34 -25.46 9.77
CA SER A 3 16.61 -24.98 8.60
C SER A 3 15.42 -24.13 9.04
N ALA A 4 15.03 -23.16 8.19
CA ALA A 4 13.84 -22.36 8.39
C ALA A 4 12.59 -23.00 7.75
N VAL A 5 12.80 -23.93 6.81
CA VAL A 5 11.76 -24.65 6.07
C VAL A 5 12.10 -26.14 6.04
N VAL A 6 11.07 -26.99 6.00
CA VAL A 6 11.20 -28.44 5.84
C VAL A 6 10.75 -28.83 4.43
N GLU A 7 11.66 -29.43 3.67
CA GLU A 7 11.37 -29.95 2.32
C GLU A 7 11.55 -31.47 2.30
N ALA A 8 10.55 -32.18 1.78
CA ALA A 8 10.65 -33.63 1.62
C ALA A 8 11.64 -33.98 0.50
N HIS A 9 12.44 -35.03 0.72
CA HIS A 9 13.38 -35.58 -0.27
C HIS A 9 14.53 -34.66 -0.71
N ARG A 10 14.77 -33.55 0.00
CA ARG A 10 15.94 -32.69 -0.19
C ARG A 10 16.85 -32.75 1.04
N THR A 11 18.14 -33.02 0.83
CA THR A 11 19.13 -33.14 1.93
C THR A 11 19.46 -31.79 2.57
N TYR A 12 19.48 -30.73 1.77
CA TYR A 12 19.65 -29.35 2.22
C TYR A 12 18.41 -28.57 1.81
N ALA A 13 17.56 -28.24 2.77
CA ALA A 13 16.37 -27.43 2.54
C ALA A 13 16.76 -26.04 2.01
N ALA A 14 15.88 -25.43 1.21
CA ALA A 14 16.10 -24.07 0.74
C ALA A 14 16.24 -23.10 1.91
N GLY A 15 17.19 -22.18 1.79
CA GLY A 15 17.27 -21.04 2.70
C GLY A 15 16.18 -20.02 2.40
N LEU A 16 15.85 -19.16 3.37
CA LEU A 16 14.92 -18.06 3.16
C LEU A 16 15.35 -17.18 1.97
N ALA A 17 16.65 -16.89 1.85
CA ALA A 17 17.19 -16.12 0.73
C ALA A 17 17.01 -16.81 -0.65
N GLU A 18 16.98 -18.14 -0.69
CA GLU A 18 16.75 -18.88 -1.94
C GLU A 18 15.28 -18.78 -2.35
N LEU A 19 14.35 -18.86 -1.38
CA LEU A 19 12.91 -18.68 -1.61
C LEU A 19 12.59 -17.25 -2.10
N MET A 20 13.27 -16.24 -1.55
CA MET A 20 13.11 -14.84 -1.96
C MET A 20 13.86 -14.47 -3.24
N GLY A 21 14.76 -15.34 -3.72
CA GLY A 21 15.77 -14.97 -4.71
C GLY A 21 15.18 -14.54 -6.05
N SER A 22 14.12 -15.21 -6.51
CA SER A 22 13.45 -14.88 -7.78
C SER A 22 12.79 -13.51 -7.75
N LEU A 23 12.04 -13.19 -6.68
CA LEU A 23 11.41 -11.88 -6.48
C LEU A 23 12.44 -10.76 -6.40
N GLN A 24 13.55 -11.01 -5.70
CA GLN A 24 14.64 -10.04 -5.62
C GLN A 24 15.31 -9.81 -6.98
N GLN A 25 15.47 -10.87 -7.78
CA GLN A 25 16.00 -10.76 -9.13
C GLN A 25 15.07 -9.92 -10.03
N GLU A 26 13.77 -10.21 -10.00
CA GLU A 26 12.75 -9.47 -10.75
C GLU A 26 12.72 -7.98 -10.37
N ALA A 27 12.71 -7.68 -9.06
CA ALA A 27 12.80 -6.31 -8.55
C ALA A 27 14.06 -5.59 -9.06
N ASN A 28 15.21 -6.27 -9.07
CA ASN A 28 16.45 -5.69 -9.58
C ASN A 28 16.39 -5.45 -11.08
N GLU A 29 15.83 -6.37 -11.87
CA GLU A 29 15.68 -6.24 -13.31
C GLU A 29 14.79 -5.04 -13.68
N ILE A 30 13.63 -4.88 -13.04
CA ILE A 30 12.74 -3.73 -13.26
C ILE A 30 13.43 -2.42 -12.87
N ASN A 31 14.11 -2.40 -11.72
CA ASN A 31 14.81 -1.20 -11.27
C ASN A 31 15.95 -0.81 -12.24
N ASN A 32 16.69 -1.78 -12.76
CA ASN A 32 17.73 -1.54 -13.76
C ASN A 32 17.12 -0.99 -15.06
N GLN A 33 16.08 -1.62 -15.60
CA GLN A 33 15.40 -1.13 -16.80
C GLN A 33 14.83 0.28 -16.62
N ARG A 34 14.26 0.56 -15.44
CA ARG A 34 13.75 1.90 -15.10
C ARG A 34 14.86 2.92 -15.06
N ARG A 35 15.99 2.61 -14.43
CA ARG A 35 17.16 3.50 -14.37
C ARG A 35 17.72 3.78 -15.77
N ASP A 36 17.76 2.77 -16.63
CA ASP A 36 18.20 2.93 -18.02
C ASP A 36 17.23 3.82 -18.81
N ASN A 37 15.91 3.63 -18.65
CA ASN A 37 14.92 4.49 -19.28
C ASN A 37 15.00 5.95 -18.78
N VAL A 38 15.19 6.16 -17.47
CA VAL A 38 15.43 7.50 -16.91
C VAL A 38 16.70 8.11 -17.50
N ALA A 39 17.79 7.34 -17.60
CA ALA A 39 19.03 7.79 -18.19
C ALA A 39 18.86 8.17 -19.67
N LEU A 40 18.05 7.44 -20.44
CA LEU A 40 17.75 7.75 -21.84
C LEU A 40 16.78 8.93 -22.00
N ALA A 41 15.83 9.11 -21.09
CA ALA A 41 14.93 10.25 -21.06
C ALA A 41 15.68 11.56 -20.77
N LEU A 42 16.64 11.51 -19.83
CA LEU A 42 17.54 12.62 -19.50
C LEU A 42 18.60 12.85 -20.60
N ASN A 43 19.25 11.78 -21.07
CA ASN A 43 20.26 11.82 -22.11
C ASN A 43 19.66 11.43 -23.46
N ARG A 44 18.95 12.38 -24.05
CA ARG A 44 18.27 12.17 -25.33
C ARG A 44 19.24 11.82 -26.44
N ARG A 45 18.79 10.93 -27.33
CA ARG A 45 19.52 10.60 -28.54
C ARG A 45 19.18 11.58 -29.66
N TYR A 46 20.21 12.05 -30.35
CA TYR A 46 20.07 12.88 -31.54
C TYR A 46 20.26 12.04 -32.80
N TYR A 47 19.32 12.15 -33.73
CA TYR A 47 19.44 11.66 -35.09
C TYR A 47 19.83 12.83 -35.98
N ALA A 48 21.05 12.76 -36.52
CA ALA A 48 21.56 13.75 -37.46
C ALA A 48 21.48 13.22 -38.89
N ARG A 49 21.05 14.05 -39.84
CA ARG A 49 21.04 13.71 -41.27
C ARG A 49 22.48 13.58 -41.79
N ARG A 50 22.74 12.52 -42.55
CA ARG A 50 24.04 12.32 -43.20
C ARG A 50 24.26 13.38 -44.28
N GLY A 51 25.39 14.10 -44.21
CA GLY A 51 25.77 15.13 -45.18
C GLY A 51 25.27 16.55 -44.86
N ALA A 52 24.56 16.76 -43.75
CA ALA A 52 24.19 18.09 -43.28
C ALA A 52 25.37 18.77 -42.54
N THR A 53 25.50 20.09 -42.68
CA THR A 53 26.53 20.88 -41.99
C THR A 53 26.09 21.12 -40.55
N ILE A 54 26.47 20.22 -39.64
CA ILE A 54 26.09 20.28 -38.23
C ILE A 54 27.34 20.28 -37.36
N ASP A 55 27.36 21.08 -36.32
CA ASP A 55 28.40 21.00 -35.30
C ASP A 55 28.18 19.80 -34.36
N TYR A 56 28.77 18.66 -34.73
CA TYR A 56 28.72 17.42 -33.94
C TYR A 56 29.36 17.55 -32.55
N ARG A 57 30.31 18.46 -32.36
CA ARG A 57 30.98 18.63 -31.05
C ARG A 57 30.06 19.32 -30.05
N SER A 58 29.27 20.28 -30.52
CA SER A 58 28.24 20.93 -29.72
C SER A 58 27.12 19.96 -29.34
N LEU A 59 26.66 19.10 -30.27
CA LEU A 59 25.64 18.09 -29.98
C LEU A 59 26.09 17.01 -28.98
N THR A 60 27.36 16.60 -29.04
CA THR A 60 27.90 15.58 -28.14
C THR A 60 28.23 16.14 -26.75
N ARG A 61 28.53 17.43 -26.65
CA ARG A 61 28.71 18.13 -25.37
C ARG A 61 27.44 18.90 -25.01
N ASN A 62 26.41 18.17 -24.60
CA ASN A 62 25.16 18.75 -24.15
C ASN A 62 25.36 19.46 -22.79
N VAL A 63 25.71 20.75 -22.84
CA VAL A 63 25.85 21.62 -21.67
C VAL A 63 24.60 22.52 -21.61
N PRO A 64 23.96 22.68 -20.43
CA PRO A 64 22.85 23.61 -20.29
C PRO A 64 23.20 25.00 -20.83
N GLY A 65 22.43 25.49 -21.81
CA GLY A 65 22.64 26.80 -22.45
C GLY A 65 23.60 26.80 -23.66
N SER A 66 24.10 25.65 -24.13
CA SER A 66 24.90 25.58 -25.35
C SER A 66 24.09 25.92 -26.61
N ILE A 67 24.70 26.63 -27.57
CA ILE A 67 24.09 26.95 -28.87
C ILE A 67 24.73 26.06 -29.93
N THR A 68 23.90 25.37 -30.73
CA THR A 68 24.36 24.53 -31.84
C THR A 68 23.94 25.14 -33.17
N LEU A 69 24.88 25.24 -34.10
CA LEU A 69 24.66 25.75 -35.46
C LEU A 69 24.15 24.62 -36.37
N VAL A 70 23.09 24.90 -37.12
CA VAL A 70 22.41 23.95 -38.01
C VAL A 70 21.83 24.73 -39.20
N ASP A 71 21.87 24.16 -40.41
CA ASP A 71 21.28 24.77 -41.59
C ASP A 71 19.74 24.71 -41.56
N ASP A 72 19.14 23.52 -41.39
CA ASP A 72 17.68 23.33 -41.24
C ASP A 72 17.34 22.52 -39.97
N ILE A 73 16.90 23.22 -38.92
CA ILE A 73 16.54 22.65 -37.61
C ILE A 73 15.51 21.51 -37.70
N ASN A 74 14.53 21.60 -38.61
CA ASN A 74 13.43 20.63 -38.64
C ASN A 74 13.79 19.34 -39.39
N LYS A 75 14.87 19.39 -40.17
CA LYS A 75 15.22 18.36 -41.16
C LYS A 75 16.55 17.71 -40.89
N ASP A 76 17.50 18.46 -40.34
CA ASP A 76 18.88 18.01 -40.17
C ASP A 76 19.13 17.36 -38.81
N ILE A 77 18.33 17.71 -37.80
CA ILE A 77 18.40 17.13 -36.45
C ILE A 77 17.01 16.74 -35.97
N ARG A 78 16.89 15.53 -35.43
CA ARG A 78 15.72 15.10 -34.66
C ARG A 78 16.19 14.56 -33.32
N SER A 79 15.69 15.13 -32.23
CA SER A 79 15.79 14.50 -30.91
C SER A 79 14.63 13.54 -30.74
N ASP A 80 14.92 12.29 -30.41
CA ASP A 80 13.90 11.33 -30.05
C ASP A 80 13.96 11.18 -28.53
N ALA A 81 12.85 11.52 -27.87
CA ALA A 81 12.70 11.29 -26.45
C ALA A 81 11.92 9.98 -26.31
N ILE A 82 12.56 8.98 -25.70
CA ILE A 82 11.81 7.83 -25.19
C ILE A 82 10.82 8.40 -24.15
N PRO A 83 9.55 7.96 -24.17
CA PRO A 83 8.58 8.41 -23.17
C PRO A 83 9.13 8.17 -21.77
N ASP A 84 8.81 9.08 -20.86
CA ASP A 84 9.24 8.96 -19.46
C ASP A 84 8.71 7.65 -18.85
N VAL A 85 9.42 7.16 -17.84
CA VAL A 85 9.01 5.96 -17.10
C VAL A 85 7.61 6.16 -16.55
N THR A 86 6.69 5.30 -16.98
CA THR A 86 5.29 5.36 -16.59
C THR A 86 5.13 5.08 -15.10
N GLY A 87 4.17 5.75 -14.46
CA GLY A 87 3.83 5.50 -13.06
C GLY A 87 3.50 4.03 -12.74
N SER A 88 3.09 3.26 -13.76
CA SER A 88 2.86 1.82 -13.64
C SER A 88 4.11 1.04 -13.22
N SER A 89 5.31 1.46 -13.63
CA SER A 89 6.57 0.78 -13.24
C SER A 89 6.89 0.92 -11.75
N TYR A 90 6.47 2.03 -11.12
CA TYR A 90 6.59 2.21 -9.68
C TYR A 90 5.55 1.37 -8.93
N GLN A 91 4.33 1.30 -9.44
CA GLN A 91 3.27 0.45 -8.87
C GLN A 91 3.63 -1.03 -8.94
N GLU A 92 4.29 -1.46 -10.01
CA GLU A 92 4.78 -2.84 -10.16
C GLU A 92 5.89 -3.17 -9.15
N GLN A 93 6.87 -2.28 -8.98
CA GLN A 93 7.90 -2.42 -7.95
C GLN A 93 7.30 -2.49 -6.54
N ASP A 94 6.28 -1.67 -6.26
CA ASP A 94 5.61 -1.68 -4.96
C ASP A 94 4.88 -3.00 -4.71
N ARG A 95 4.28 -3.62 -5.73
CA ARG A 95 3.67 -4.96 -5.62
C ARG A 95 4.70 -6.04 -5.36
N ILE A 96 5.81 -6.06 -6.10
CA ILE A 96 6.88 -7.04 -5.88
C ILE A 96 7.46 -6.90 -4.47
N ASN A 97 7.59 -5.67 -3.96
CA ASN A 97 8.04 -5.45 -2.59
C ASN A 97 7.01 -5.97 -1.55
N MET A 98 5.71 -5.87 -1.83
CA MET A 98 4.68 -6.48 -0.97
C MET A 98 4.78 -8.00 -0.96
N ASP A 99 4.87 -8.60 -2.15
CA ASP A 99 5.01 -10.06 -2.28
C ASP A 99 6.30 -10.54 -1.60
N TYR A 100 7.36 -9.72 -1.66
CA TYR A 100 8.59 -9.96 -0.94
C TYR A 100 8.37 -9.95 0.59
N ASP A 101 7.71 -8.92 1.11
CA ASP A 101 7.45 -8.79 2.55
C ASP A 101 6.56 -9.93 3.07
N GLU A 102 5.55 -10.35 2.29
CA GLU A 102 4.67 -11.48 2.63
C GLU A 102 5.43 -12.81 2.70
N LEU A 103 6.27 -13.11 1.70
CA LEU A 103 7.01 -14.36 1.64
C LEU A 103 8.18 -14.40 2.65
N ALA A 104 8.81 -13.24 2.91
CA ALA A 104 9.85 -13.11 3.93
C ALA A 104 9.29 -13.18 5.36
N GLY A 105 7.98 -13.03 5.54
CA GLY A 105 7.35 -12.93 6.87
C GLY A 105 7.77 -11.66 7.63
N SER A 106 8.26 -10.65 6.92
CA SER A 106 8.73 -9.39 7.48
C SER A 106 7.67 -8.32 7.28
N PHE A 107 7.05 -7.86 8.37
CA PHE A 107 6.06 -6.80 8.31
C PHE A 107 6.76 -5.45 8.20
N SER A 108 6.82 -4.86 7.00
CA SER A 108 7.30 -3.50 6.81
C SER A 108 6.13 -2.51 6.89
N THR A 109 6.31 -1.39 7.59
CA THR A 109 5.30 -0.30 7.63
C THR A 109 5.05 0.32 6.25
N SER A 110 5.94 0.07 5.28
CA SER A 110 5.82 0.54 3.91
C SER A 110 4.74 -0.23 3.13
N SER A 111 4.54 -1.53 3.41
CA SER A 111 3.46 -2.33 2.81
C SER A 111 2.08 -1.87 3.30
N VAL A 112 2.00 -1.26 4.50
CA VAL A 112 0.78 -0.61 5.02
C VAL A 112 0.47 0.69 4.27
N GLY A 113 1.48 1.44 3.82
CA GLY A 113 1.32 2.73 3.14
C GLY A 113 0.64 2.63 1.76
N THR A 114 0.87 1.53 1.05
CA THR A 114 0.30 1.29 -0.29
C THR A 114 -1.08 0.61 -0.23
N ASN A 115 -1.37 -0.14 0.85
CA ASN A 115 -2.69 -0.73 1.10
C ASN A 115 -3.75 0.23 1.68
N ARG A 116 -3.48 1.55 1.70
CA ARG A 116 -4.41 2.60 2.19
C ARG A 116 -5.81 2.59 1.56
N GLN A 117 -6.03 1.92 0.44
CA GLN A 117 -7.37 1.76 -0.15
C GLN A 117 -8.23 0.69 0.54
N LEU A 118 -7.64 -0.18 1.36
CA LEU A 118 -8.36 -1.12 2.21
C LEU A 118 -8.41 -0.55 3.62
N ASN A 119 -9.52 0.15 3.92
CA ASN A 119 -9.99 0.57 5.24
C ASN A 119 -9.04 0.24 6.41
N GLU A 120 -8.34 1.26 6.92
CA GLU A 120 -7.53 1.28 8.15
C GLU A 120 -8.37 0.96 9.40
N THR A 121 -9.04 -0.19 9.43
CA THR A 121 -9.65 -0.70 10.65
C THR A 121 -8.56 -1.39 11.44
N VAL A 122 -8.48 -1.09 12.73
CA VAL A 122 -7.59 -1.77 13.69
C VAL A 122 -7.73 -3.29 13.60
N GLY A 123 -8.93 -3.78 13.23
CA GLY A 123 -9.20 -5.19 12.91
C GLY A 123 -8.48 -5.70 11.66
N GLY A 124 -8.50 -4.97 10.54
CA GLY A 124 -7.79 -5.35 9.31
C GLY A 124 -6.27 -5.40 9.48
N MET A 125 -5.69 -4.44 10.20
CA MET A 125 -4.26 -4.45 10.54
C MET A 125 -3.90 -5.60 11.50
N SER A 126 -4.77 -5.91 12.47
CA SER A 126 -4.58 -7.04 13.38
C SER A 126 -4.63 -8.39 12.65
N MET A 127 -5.49 -8.52 11.63
CA MET A 127 -5.60 -9.74 10.82
C MET A 127 -4.36 -9.96 9.95
N LEU A 128 -3.83 -8.91 9.32
CA LEU A 128 -2.58 -8.99 8.54
C LEU A 128 -1.36 -9.31 9.41
N SER A 129 -1.29 -8.72 10.62
CA SER A 129 -0.24 -9.05 11.59
C SER A 129 -0.33 -10.51 12.06
N GLU A 130 -1.52 -11.11 12.12
CA GLU A 130 -1.70 -12.50 12.53
C GLU A 130 -1.14 -13.50 11.50
N GLY A 131 -1.36 -13.27 10.21
CA GLY A 131 -0.81 -14.12 9.15
C GLY A 131 0.72 -14.08 9.10
N ALA A 132 1.33 -12.90 9.23
CA ALA A 132 2.78 -12.74 9.26
C ALA A 132 3.43 -13.42 10.49
N ASN A 133 2.78 -13.34 11.65
CA ASN A 133 3.23 -14.04 12.85
C ASN A 133 3.25 -15.56 12.64
N ALA A 134 2.29 -16.14 11.91
CA ALA A 134 2.25 -17.59 11.66
C ALA A 134 3.44 -18.09 10.83
N ILE A 135 3.88 -17.33 9.82
CA ILE A 135 5.07 -17.67 9.01
C ILE A 135 6.34 -17.60 9.86
N MET A 136 6.51 -16.52 10.64
CA MET A 136 7.65 -16.38 11.55
C MET A 136 7.64 -17.47 12.62
N GLU A 137 6.47 -17.80 13.17
CA GLU A 137 6.27 -18.84 14.16
C GLU A 137 6.66 -20.22 13.61
N TYR A 138 6.26 -20.54 12.38
CA TYR A 138 6.66 -21.77 11.71
C TYR A 138 8.17 -21.85 11.50
N GLN A 139 8.80 -20.77 11.04
CA GLN A 139 10.26 -20.72 10.85
C GLN A 139 11.00 -20.89 12.18
N LEU A 140 10.54 -20.22 13.24
CA LEU A 140 11.11 -20.33 14.58
C LEU A 140 10.95 -21.75 15.14
N ARG A 141 9.77 -22.38 15.00
CA ARG A 141 9.54 -23.76 15.42
C ARG A 141 10.48 -24.71 14.68
N THR A 142 10.54 -24.58 13.35
CA THR A 142 11.38 -25.42 12.51
C THR A 142 12.85 -25.28 12.91
N PHE A 143 13.33 -24.06 13.16
CA PHE A 143 14.69 -23.82 13.63
C PHE A 143 14.95 -24.43 15.02
N VAL A 144 13.98 -24.31 15.93
CA VAL A 144 14.10 -24.90 17.27
C VAL A 144 14.17 -26.41 17.21
N GLU A 145 13.28 -27.05 16.47
CA GLU A 145 13.24 -28.52 16.36
C GLU A 145 14.46 -29.08 15.59
N THR A 146 14.91 -28.39 14.54
CA THR A 146 16.01 -28.89 13.68
C THR A 146 17.40 -28.54 14.21
N TRP A 147 17.54 -27.52 15.04
CA TRP A 147 18.83 -27.06 15.54
C TRP A 147 18.91 -26.92 17.05
N VAL A 148 18.05 -26.10 17.66
CA VAL A 148 18.16 -25.79 19.11
C VAL A 148 18.01 -27.05 19.94
N GLU A 149 17.00 -27.87 19.68
CA GLU A 149 16.76 -29.12 20.40
C GLU A 149 17.92 -30.12 20.25
N PRO A 150 18.38 -30.47 19.02
CA PRO A 150 19.54 -31.34 18.86
C PRO A 150 20.81 -30.81 19.52
N VAL A 151 21.09 -29.51 19.42
CA VAL A 151 22.29 -28.88 20.00
C VAL A 151 22.21 -28.90 21.53
N LEU A 152 21.07 -28.56 22.12
CA LEU A 152 20.88 -28.64 23.57
C LEU A 152 20.94 -30.09 24.06
N LYS A 153 20.39 -31.05 23.30
CA LYS A 153 20.53 -32.49 23.61
C LYS A 153 22.00 -32.92 23.57
N GLN A 154 22.79 -32.43 22.62
CA GLN A 154 24.23 -32.69 22.56
C GLN A 154 24.97 -32.07 23.74
N LEU A 155 24.64 -30.82 24.09
CA LEU A 155 25.22 -30.13 25.24
C LEU A 155 24.92 -30.87 26.53
N VAL A 156 23.66 -31.24 26.79
CA VAL A 156 23.27 -32.01 27.97
C VAL A 156 24.01 -33.35 28.03
N LYS A 157 24.23 -34.03 26.89
CA LYS A 157 25.02 -35.26 26.85
C LYS A 157 26.50 -35.04 27.17
N LEU A 158 27.05 -33.89 26.80
CA LEU A 158 28.43 -33.54 27.15
C LEU A 158 28.52 -33.24 28.64
N GLU A 159 27.59 -32.47 29.21
CA GLU A 159 27.52 -32.24 30.66
C GLU A 159 27.43 -33.58 31.40
N GLN A 160 26.52 -34.47 31.01
CA GLN A 160 26.44 -35.83 31.58
C GLN A 160 27.73 -36.65 31.49
N GLY A 161 28.54 -36.45 30.45
CA GLY A 161 29.77 -37.22 30.24
C GLY A 161 30.99 -36.66 30.97
N TYR A 162 30.91 -35.42 31.45
CA TYR A 162 32.00 -34.71 32.12
C TYR A 162 31.56 -34.10 33.47
N GLU A 163 30.40 -34.52 33.99
CA GLU A 163 29.89 -34.04 35.26
C GLU A 163 30.80 -34.52 36.38
N THR A 164 31.24 -33.60 37.24
CA THR A 164 32.15 -33.91 38.36
C THR A 164 31.59 -33.46 39.70
N ASP A 165 30.41 -32.84 39.73
CA ASP A 165 29.77 -32.37 40.96
C ASP A 165 28.95 -33.48 41.64
N GLU A 166 29.49 -34.01 42.75
CA GLU A 166 28.86 -35.04 43.58
C GLU A 166 27.46 -34.66 44.07
N GLY A 167 27.17 -33.37 44.29
CA GLY A 167 25.84 -32.91 44.74
C GLY A 167 24.76 -33.05 43.66
N LEU A 168 25.12 -32.79 42.41
CA LEU A 168 24.23 -32.94 41.26
C LEU A 168 23.95 -34.43 40.98
N LEU A 169 24.99 -35.27 41.07
CA LEU A 169 24.90 -36.73 40.92
C LEU A 169 23.97 -37.35 41.98
N ALA A 170 24.09 -36.93 43.25
CA ALA A 170 23.24 -37.40 44.34
C ALA A 170 21.75 -37.01 44.15
N MET A 171 21.48 -35.76 43.77
CA MET A 171 20.11 -35.30 43.47
C MET A 171 19.48 -36.05 42.29
N MET A 172 20.27 -36.35 41.25
CA MET A 172 19.79 -37.13 40.11
C MET A 172 19.51 -38.59 40.47
N GLY A 173 20.37 -39.21 41.29
CA GLY A 173 20.19 -40.54 41.84
C GLY A 173 18.89 -40.71 42.64
N GLU A 174 18.60 -39.73 43.50
CA GLU A 174 17.38 -39.69 44.31
C GLU A 174 16.11 -39.51 43.46
N ARG A 175 16.11 -38.54 42.53
CA ARG A 175 14.96 -38.27 41.65
C ARG A 175 14.63 -39.42 40.69
N GLN A 176 15.62 -40.14 40.17
CA GLN A 176 15.38 -41.30 39.32
C GLN A 176 15.07 -42.60 40.08
N LYS A 177 15.09 -42.58 41.42
CA LYS A 177 14.98 -43.78 42.27
C LYS A 177 15.97 -44.88 41.85
N LEU A 178 17.17 -44.49 41.39
CA LEU A 178 18.21 -45.42 40.93
C LEU A 178 18.58 -46.42 42.04
N TRP A 179 18.59 -45.93 43.29
CA TRP A 179 18.75 -46.70 44.53
C TRP A 179 17.79 -47.90 44.65
N GLN A 180 16.54 -47.77 44.17
CA GLN A 180 15.52 -48.83 44.27
C GLN A 180 15.56 -49.82 43.09
N LYS A 181 16.14 -49.43 41.95
CA LYS A 181 16.08 -50.22 40.71
C LYS A 181 17.31 -51.09 40.45
N TYR A 182 18.50 -50.66 40.90
CA TYR A 182 19.75 -51.35 40.58
C TYR A 182 20.52 -51.90 41.78
N GLY A 183 20.16 -51.56 43.02
CA GLY A 183 20.73 -52.17 44.23
C GLY A 183 22.25 -52.00 44.37
N VAL A 184 22.78 -50.85 43.96
CA VAL A 184 24.21 -50.49 44.07
C VAL A 184 24.32 -49.18 44.86
N ASP A 185 25.26 -49.12 45.80
CA ASP A 185 25.45 -48.03 46.76
C ASP A 185 26.20 -46.80 46.19
N ASP A 186 26.75 -46.90 44.99
CA ASP A 186 27.48 -45.81 44.31
C ASP A 186 26.88 -45.47 42.94
N VAL A 187 26.49 -44.21 42.76
CA VAL A 187 26.03 -43.66 41.48
C VAL A 187 27.25 -43.45 40.59
N THR A 188 27.57 -44.41 39.74
CA THR A 188 28.64 -44.25 38.74
C THR A 188 28.13 -43.44 37.55
N ASP A 189 28.97 -42.60 36.92
CA ASP A 189 28.67 -41.80 35.71
C ASP A 189 27.91 -42.57 34.61
N LEU A 190 28.20 -43.87 34.49
CA LEU A 190 27.57 -44.77 33.53
C LEU A 190 26.03 -44.90 33.74
N MET A 191 25.54 -44.69 34.97
CA MET A 191 24.11 -44.81 35.32
C MET A 191 23.31 -43.55 34.99
N LEU A 192 23.95 -42.41 34.74
CA LEU A 192 23.30 -41.16 34.32
C LEU A 192 23.12 -41.05 32.80
N GLN A 193 23.67 -42.00 32.04
CA GLN A 193 23.58 -42.07 30.58
C GLN A 193 22.17 -42.45 30.05
N GLY A 194 21.13 -42.18 30.84
CA GLY A 194 19.73 -42.32 30.43
C GLY A 194 19.30 -41.23 29.44
N SER A 195 18.23 -41.50 28.70
CA SER A 195 17.65 -40.51 27.78
C SER A 195 17.05 -39.33 28.57
N MET A 196 17.72 -38.18 28.58
CA MET A 196 17.11 -36.93 29.06
C MET A 196 16.20 -36.32 27.99
N THR A 197 15.03 -35.86 28.42
CA THR A 197 14.08 -35.13 27.59
C THR A 197 14.36 -33.64 27.71
N VAL A 198 14.82 -33.02 26.62
CA VAL A 198 14.94 -31.56 26.53
C VAL A 198 13.62 -31.02 25.95
N ARG A 199 12.97 -30.11 26.68
CA ARG A 199 11.81 -29.36 26.21
C ARG A 199 12.19 -27.89 26.07
N VAL A 200 12.07 -27.36 24.85
CA VAL A 200 12.32 -25.93 24.58
C VAL A 200 10.98 -25.24 24.38
N ASN A 201 10.61 -24.36 25.31
CA ASN A 201 9.45 -23.51 25.15
C ASN A 201 9.86 -22.26 24.37
N VAL A 202 9.68 -22.29 23.06
CA VAL A 202 9.66 -21.05 22.26
C VAL A 202 8.34 -20.34 22.57
N GLY A 203 8.41 -19.07 22.94
CA GLY A 203 7.24 -18.27 23.35
C GLY A 203 6.26 -18.06 22.20
N PHE A 204 5.46 -19.08 21.89
CA PHE A 204 4.29 -19.01 21.03
C PHE A 204 3.32 -17.98 21.64
N GLY A 205 3.21 -16.80 21.02
CA GLY A 205 2.41 -15.67 21.54
C GLY A 205 3.15 -14.70 22.47
N ALA A 206 4.47 -14.79 22.62
CA ALA A 206 5.26 -13.80 23.38
C ALA A 206 5.35 -12.43 22.69
N THR A 207 5.07 -12.37 21.38
CA THR A 207 5.02 -11.11 20.63
C THR A 207 3.82 -10.24 21.01
N ASN A 208 2.75 -10.82 21.58
CA ASN A 208 1.61 -10.06 22.07
C ASN A 208 1.02 -10.66 23.37
N PRO A 209 1.42 -10.15 24.55
CA PRO A 209 0.91 -10.53 25.87
C PRO A 209 -0.62 -10.55 25.95
N GLN A 210 -1.27 -9.66 25.20
CA GLN A 210 -2.73 -9.51 25.20
C GLN A 210 -3.43 -10.67 24.49
N LYS A 211 -2.91 -11.15 23.36
CA LYS A 211 -3.44 -12.34 22.67
C LYS A 211 -3.26 -13.62 23.52
N ARG A 212 -2.18 -13.73 24.27
CA ARG A 212 -1.96 -14.87 25.19
C ARG A 212 -2.99 -14.86 26.32
N LEU A 213 -3.29 -13.69 26.88
CA LEU A 213 -4.36 -13.52 27.86
C LEU A 213 -5.73 -13.85 27.28
N GLU A 214 -6.04 -13.38 26.07
CA GLU A 214 -7.32 -13.68 25.39
C GLU A 214 -7.51 -15.19 25.14
N LYS A 215 -6.48 -15.89 24.66
CA LYS A 215 -6.54 -17.35 24.47
C LYS A 215 -6.73 -18.10 25.78
N LEU A 216 -6.09 -17.63 26.85
CA LEU A 216 -6.18 -18.23 28.17
C LEU A 216 -7.55 -17.96 28.81
N THR A 217 -8.10 -16.75 28.71
CA THR A 217 -9.46 -16.46 29.21
C THR A 217 -10.52 -17.20 28.40
N ALA A 218 -10.38 -17.31 27.08
CA ALA A 218 -11.24 -18.13 26.25
C ALA A 218 -11.18 -19.61 26.65
N GLY A 219 -9.99 -20.18 26.89
CA GLY A 219 -9.81 -21.54 27.38
C GLY A 219 -10.41 -21.77 28.77
N LEU A 220 -10.27 -20.82 29.68
CA LEU A 220 -10.88 -20.89 31.02
C LEU A 220 -12.42 -20.82 30.95
N ASN A 221 -12.96 -20.00 30.04
CA ASN A 221 -14.40 -19.89 29.83
C ASN A 221 -14.99 -21.17 29.19
N THR A 222 -14.29 -21.80 28.25
CA THR A 222 -14.75 -23.09 27.69
C THR A 222 -14.67 -24.21 28.72
N VAL A 223 -13.62 -24.27 29.53
CA VAL A 223 -13.53 -25.24 30.64
C VAL A 223 -14.68 -25.01 31.64
N ARG A 224 -15.01 -23.75 31.95
CA ARG A 224 -16.17 -23.40 32.79
C ARG A 224 -17.50 -23.87 32.20
N GLU A 225 -17.67 -23.80 30.88
CA GLU A 225 -18.90 -24.19 30.17
C GLU A 225 -19.05 -25.71 30.06
N PHE A 226 -17.96 -26.45 29.83
CA PHE A 226 -17.99 -27.90 29.61
C PHE A 226 -17.74 -28.74 30.86
N MET A 227 -17.04 -28.22 31.87
CA MET A 227 -16.75 -28.90 33.14
C MET A 227 -16.73 -27.91 34.32
N PRO A 228 -17.90 -27.54 34.86
CA PRO A 228 -17.99 -26.63 36.00
C PRO A 228 -17.25 -27.16 37.25
N ASP A 229 -17.16 -28.48 37.43
CA ASP A 229 -16.47 -29.11 38.57
C ASP A 229 -14.94 -29.22 38.41
N ALA A 230 -14.40 -29.06 37.18
CA ALA A 230 -12.96 -29.10 36.95
C ALA A 230 -12.24 -27.84 37.49
N LEU A 231 -12.95 -26.72 37.59
CA LEU A 231 -12.45 -25.49 38.22
C LEU A 231 -12.33 -25.60 39.74
N SER A 232 -13.09 -26.50 40.36
CA SER A 232 -13.03 -26.76 41.80
C SER A 232 -11.79 -27.58 42.21
N GLY A 233 -11.19 -28.32 41.27
CA GLY A 233 -9.94 -29.07 41.45
C GLY A 233 -8.72 -28.46 40.76
N ALA A 234 -8.90 -27.37 40.01
CA ALA A 234 -7.80 -26.62 39.43
C ALA A 234 -7.12 -25.80 40.53
N ASP A 235 -5.79 -25.88 40.63
CA ASP A 235 -5.05 -25.07 41.59
C ASP A 235 -5.13 -23.58 41.16
N PRO A 236 -5.84 -22.73 41.93
CA PRO A 236 -5.98 -21.33 41.59
C PRO A 236 -4.63 -20.62 41.53
N GLN A 237 -3.61 -21.10 42.26
CA GLN A 237 -2.30 -20.46 42.28
C GLN A 237 -1.54 -20.66 40.96
N GLU A 238 -1.59 -21.84 40.35
CA GLU A 238 -0.95 -22.11 39.07
C GLU A 238 -1.65 -21.38 37.91
N VAL A 239 -2.98 -21.23 37.95
CA VAL A 239 -3.71 -20.43 36.95
C VAL A 239 -3.33 -18.95 37.05
N ILE A 240 -3.24 -18.41 38.26
CA ILE A 240 -2.83 -17.01 38.49
C ILE A 240 -1.38 -16.81 38.03
N LYS A 241 -0.48 -17.76 38.32
CA LYS A 241 0.92 -17.71 37.88
C LYS A 241 1.06 -17.71 36.36
N GLU A 242 0.26 -18.50 35.65
CA GLU A 242 0.27 -18.54 34.19
C GLU A 242 -0.31 -17.25 33.56
N VAL A 243 -1.36 -16.67 34.16
CA VAL A 243 -1.93 -15.36 33.75
C VAL A 243 -0.91 -14.23 33.95
N PHE A 244 -0.29 -14.15 35.12
CA PHE A 244 0.70 -13.11 35.42
C PHE A 244 2.00 -13.32 34.64
N GLY A 245 2.38 -14.57 34.37
CA GLY A 245 3.45 -14.93 33.45
C GLY A 245 3.16 -14.50 32.01
N ALA A 246 1.90 -14.62 31.55
CA ALA A 246 1.46 -14.11 30.25
C ALA A 246 1.52 -12.58 30.15
N LEU A 247 1.27 -11.87 31.27
CA LEU A 247 1.39 -10.42 31.39
C LEU A 247 2.84 -9.91 31.55
N GLY A 248 3.83 -10.82 31.60
CA GLY A 248 5.26 -10.49 31.67
C GLY A 248 5.82 -10.34 33.09
N TYR A 249 5.07 -10.72 34.13
CA TYR A 249 5.56 -10.73 35.51
C TYR A 249 6.25 -12.07 35.83
N ARG A 250 7.42 -12.01 36.51
CA ARG A 250 8.21 -13.20 36.86
C ARG A 250 7.61 -14.04 37.99
N SER A 251 6.79 -13.46 38.86
CA SER A 251 6.11 -14.17 39.95
C SER A 251 4.78 -13.49 40.28
N SER A 252 3.74 -14.30 40.50
CA SER A 252 2.41 -13.88 41.00
C SER A 252 2.40 -13.64 42.51
N GLU A 253 3.43 -14.08 43.23
CA GLU A 253 3.54 -14.02 44.70
C GLU A 253 3.54 -12.58 45.23
N ARG A 254 3.95 -11.61 44.41
CA ARG A 254 3.91 -10.18 44.79
C ARG A 254 2.48 -9.65 44.92
N PHE A 255 1.53 -10.23 44.19
CA PHE A 255 0.13 -9.80 44.16
C PHE A 255 -0.76 -10.74 44.97
N PHE A 256 -0.36 -12.01 45.09
CA PHE A 256 -1.02 -13.03 45.88
C PHE A 256 0.04 -13.77 46.71
N PRO A 257 0.43 -13.23 47.88
CA PRO A 257 1.31 -13.96 48.78
C PRO A 257 0.62 -15.26 49.20
N VAL A 258 1.34 -16.38 49.12
CA VAL A 258 0.86 -17.69 49.57
C VAL A 258 0.74 -17.62 51.09
N SER A 259 -0.46 -17.35 51.59
CA SER A 259 -0.79 -17.49 53.00
C SER A 259 -1.12 -18.95 53.28
N ASP A 260 -0.15 -19.71 53.76
CA ASP A 260 -0.35 -21.10 54.24
C ASP A 260 -1.04 -21.17 55.62
N GLU A 261 -1.53 -20.05 56.16
CA GLU A 261 -2.30 -20.03 57.39
C GLU A 261 -3.80 -19.96 57.09
N GLN A 262 -4.51 -21.05 57.42
CA GLN A 262 -5.95 -21.06 57.61
C GLN A 262 -6.31 -20.07 58.71
N ASP A 263 -6.58 -18.83 58.31
CA ASP A 263 -6.95 -17.76 59.23
C ASP A 263 -8.40 -18.00 59.74
N PRO A 264 -8.64 -18.20 61.04
CA PRO A 264 -9.99 -18.35 61.61
C PRO A 264 -10.88 -17.11 61.46
N GLN A 265 -10.35 -16.01 60.88
CA GLN A 265 -11.12 -14.83 60.49
C GLN A 265 -11.92 -15.03 59.19
N VAL A 266 -11.57 -15.99 58.32
CA VAL A 266 -12.31 -16.24 57.07
C VAL A 266 -13.71 -16.82 57.33
N ALA A 267 -13.89 -17.59 58.41
CA ALA A 267 -15.20 -18.09 58.82
C ALA A 267 -16.12 -16.99 59.38
N GLN A 268 -15.56 -16.00 60.10
CA GLN A 268 -16.32 -14.83 60.56
C GLN A 268 -16.60 -13.85 59.42
N LEU A 269 -15.67 -13.68 58.47
CA LEU A 269 -15.92 -12.90 57.25
C LEU A 269 -16.96 -13.57 56.35
N GLN A 270 -17.04 -14.90 56.26
CA GLN A 270 -18.11 -15.58 55.51
C GLN A 270 -19.51 -15.28 56.08
N GLN A 271 -19.66 -15.26 57.41
CA GLN A 271 -20.93 -14.86 58.03
C GLN A 271 -21.24 -13.38 57.80
N GLN A 272 -20.23 -12.50 57.77
CA GLN A 272 -20.40 -11.08 57.50
C GLN A 272 -20.68 -10.78 56.01
N ILE A 273 -20.11 -11.56 55.09
CA ILE A 273 -20.39 -11.52 53.65
C ILE A 273 -21.83 -11.95 53.37
N GLN A 274 -22.38 -12.90 54.11
CA GLN A 274 -23.75 -13.37 53.94
C GLN A 274 -24.79 -12.31 54.39
N GLN A 275 -24.50 -11.58 55.47
CA GLN A 275 -25.31 -10.40 55.85
C GLN A 275 -25.13 -9.22 54.89
N MET A 276 -23.93 -9.05 54.32
CA MET A 276 -23.67 -7.99 53.34
C MET A 276 -24.29 -8.29 51.97
N GLN A 277 -24.43 -9.57 51.58
CA GLN A 277 -25.11 -10.01 50.36
C GLN A 277 -26.59 -9.63 50.35
N GLN A 278 -27.30 -9.76 51.48
CA GLN A 278 -28.69 -9.31 51.59
C GLN A 278 -28.84 -7.78 51.46
N LEU A 279 -27.82 -7.02 51.88
CA LEU A 279 -27.82 -5.56 51.77
C LEU A 279 -27.39 -5.07 50.38
N LEU A 280 -26.59 -5.88 49.67
CA LEU A 280 -26.17 -5.66 48.28
C LEU A 280 -27.28 -6.00 47.27
N GLU A 281 -28.16 -6.97 47.55
CA GLU A 281 -29.30 -7.30 46.70
C GLU A 281 -30.27 -6.10 46.55
N GLY A 282 -30.49 -5.35 47.64
CA GLY A 282 -31.28 -4.11 47.62
C GLY A 282 -30.65 -2.97 46.82
N LYS A 283 -29.31 -2.84 46.84
CA LYS A 283 -28.57 -1.83 46.04
C LYS A 283 -28.29 -2.26 44.60
N GLN A 284 -28.25 -3.56 44.31
CA GLN A 284 -28.11 -4.08 42.96
C GLN A 284 -29.33 -3.79 42.11
N LEU A 285 -30.53 -3.75 42.68
CA LEU A 285 -31.74 -3.34 41.95
C LEU A 285 -31.66 -1.86 41.50
N GLU A 286 -31.23 -0.94 42.38
CA GLU A 286 -30.99 0.46 42.00
C GLU A 286 -29.86 0.62 40.96
N GLN A 287 -28.81 -0.18 41.07
CA GLN A 287 -27.68 -0.14 40.13
C GLN A 287 -28.02 -0.80 38.79
N GLN A 288 -28.91 -1.81 38.78
CA GLN A 288 -29.49 -2.40 37.58
C GLN A 288 -30.45 -1.45 36.87
N GLU A 289 -31.23 -0.66 37.60
CA GLU A 289 -32.04 0.41 36.98
C GLU A 289 -31.16 1.50 36.38
N LYS A 290 -30.10 1.94 37.07
CA LYS A 290 -29.13 2.89 36.50
C LYS A 290 -28.39 2.34 35.29
N THR A 291 -27.93 1.09 35.32
CA THR A 291 -27.26 0.46 34.16
C THR A 291 -28.23 0.17 33.01
N LYS A 292 -29.51 -0.13 33.26
CA LYS A 292 -30.53 -0.22 32.20
C LYS A 292 -30.83 1.15 31.59
N VAL A 293 -30.92 2.21 32.39
CA VAL A 293 -31.11 3.58 31.89
C VAL A 293 -29.87 4.07 31.13
N GLU A 294 -28.67 3.68 31.56
CA GLU A 294 -27.42 4.01 30.88
C GLU A 294 -27.26 3.20 29.58
N MET A 295 -27.60 1.91 29.57
CA MET A 295 -27.68 1.12 28.33
C MET A 295 -28.74 1.63 27.36
N ALA A 296 -29.91 2.06 27.85
CA ALA A 296 -30.95 2.67 27.02
C ALA A 296 -30.46 4.01 26.43
N LYS A 297 -29.75 4.84 27.20
CA LYS A 297 -29.11 6.06 26.69
C LYS A 297 -28.03 5.74 25.66
N LEU A 298 -27.23 4.69 25.88
CA LEU A 298 -26.19 4.27 24.95
C LEU A 298 -26.79 3.75 23.64
N GLN A 299 -27.90 3.00 23.68
CA GLN A 299 -28.64 2.58 22.49
C GLN A 299 -29.26 3.75 21.74
N VAL A 300 -29.85 4.72 22.45
CA VAL A 300 -30.37 5.95 21.82
C VAL A 300 -29.24 6.76 21.18
N GLN A 301 -28.06 6.80 21.81
CA GLN A 301 -26.90 7.48 21.26
C GLN A 301 -26.32 6.74 20.04
N GLN A 302 -26.26 5.40 20.06
CA GLN A 302 -25.91 4.60 18.89
C GLN A 302 -26.91 4.78 17.74
N GLY A 303 -28.21 4.84 18.03
CA GLY A 303 -29.24 5.13 17.03
C GLY A 303 -29.10 6.53 16.44
N LYS A 304 -28.78 7.54 17.24
CA LYS A 304 -28.48 8.90 16.74
C LYS A 304 -27.26 8.92 15.84
N VAL A 305 -26.18 8.23 16.21
CA VAL A 305 -24.96 8.15 15.39
C VAL A 305 -25.23 7.43 14.06
N GLN A 306 -26.07 6.39 14.05
CA GLN A 306 -26.48 5.72 12.82
C GLN A 306 -27.33 6.64 11.92
N ILE A 307 -28.30 7.35 12.49
CA ILE A 307 -29.12 8.32 11.76
C ILE A 307 -28.28 9.47 11.22
N ASP A 308 -27.35 10.01 12.00
CA ASP A 308 -26.43 11.07 11.56
C ASP A 308 -25.52 10.57 10.43
N SER A 309 -25.03 9.33 10.52
CA SER A 309 -24.26 8.70 9.43
C SER A 309 -25.10 8.52 8.16
N GLU A 310 -26.38 8.16 8.26
CA GLU A 310 -27.28 8.04 7.12
C GLU A 310 -27.59 9.41 6.50
N ILE A 311 -27.81 10.44 7.33
CA ILE A 311 -28.02 11.82 6.87
C ILE A 311 -26.77 12.35 6.16
N ASP A 312 -25.56 12.08 6.67
CA ASP A 312 -24.32 12.50 6.04
C ASP A 312 -24.06 11.76 4.72
N GLN A 313 -24.38 10.47 4.64
CA GLN A 313 -24.34 9.73 3.38
C GLN A 313 -25.34 10.27 2.35
N ALA A 314 -26.56 10.62 2.79
CA ALA A 314 -27.57 11.22 1.92
C ALA A 314 -27.15 12.62 1.43
N ARG A 315 -26.56 13.45 2.30
CA ARG A 315 -26.00 14.76 1.94
C ARG A 315 -24.83 14.64 0.96
N LEU A 316 -23.90 13.71 1.20
CA LEU A 316 -22.80 13.43 0.28
C LEU A 316 -23.29 12.92 -1.08
N GLY A 317 -24.37 12.14 -1.11
CA GLY A 317 -25.04 11.69 -2.33
C GLY A 317 -25.62 12.86 -3.12
N GLN A 318 -26.41 13.71 -2.46
CA GLN A 318 -26.99 14.91 -3.08
C GLN A 318 -25.92 15.90 -3.56
N ASP A 319 -24.85 16.11 -2.80
CA ASP A 319 -23.74 16.98 -3.20
C ASP A 319 -22.98 16.46 -4.41
N ARG A 320 -22.82 15.13 -4.54
CA ARG A 320 -22.26 14.51 -5.74
C ARG A 320 -23.16 14.73 -6.96
N GLU A 321 -24.46 14.58 -6.78
CA GLU A 321 -25.44 14.78 -7.85
C GLU A 321 -25.50 16.24 -8.30
N LEU A 322 -25.50 17.20 -7.35
CA LEU A 322 -25.39 18.63 -7.64
C LEU A 322 -24.10 18.99 -8.37
N LYS A 323 -22.95 18.43 -7.97
CA LYS A 323 -21.67 18.65 -8.66
C LYS A 323 -21.66 18.05 -10.07
N MET A 324 -22.25 16.87 -10.25
CA MET A 324 -22.42 16.26 -11.57
C MET A 324 -23.30 17.13 -12.48
N MET A 325 -24.40 17.66 -11.94
CA MET A 325 -25.30 18.56 -12.65
C MET A 325 -24.64 19.90 -12.99
N ASP A 326 -23.86 20.49 -12.06
CA ASP A 326 -23.09 21.72 -12.32
C ASP A 326 -22.01 21.50 -13.39
N MET A 327 -21.32 20.36 -13.37
CA MET A 327 -20.37 20.00 -14.43
C MET A 327 -21.05 19.78 -15.78
N ALA A 328 -22.25 19.20 -15.81
CA ALA A 328 -23.04 19.04 -17.03
C ALA A 328 -23.48 20.41 -17.59
N LEU A 329 -24.02 21.29 -16.74
CA LEU A 329 -24.39 22.65 -17.12
C LEU A 329 -23.18 23.45 -17.62
N LYS A 330 -22.02 23.35 -16.98
CA LYS A 330 -20.78 23.97 -17.45
C LYS A 330 -20.33 23.43 -18.81
N ARG A 331 -20.45 22.12 -19.04
CA ARG A 331 -20.18 21.51 -20.36
C ARG A 331 -21.13 22.05 -21.41
N ASP A 332 -22.43 22.08 -21.14
CA ASP A 332 -23.44 22.58 -22.08
C ASP A 332 -23.23 24.06 -22.40
N LEU A 333 -22.90 24.88 -21.38
CA LEU A 333 -22.58 26.28 -21.56
C LEU A 333 -21.30 26.48 -22.41
N THR A 334 -20.30 25.63 -22.22
CA THR A 334 -19.06 25.65 -23.00
C THR A 334 -19.32 25.25 -24.46
N ILE A 335 -20.16 24.24 -24.68
CA ILE A 335 -20.56 23.81 -26.03
C ILE A 335 -21.36 24.93 -26.73
N ALA A 336 -22.30 25.54 -26.03
CA ALA A 336 -23.08 26.66 -26.57
C ALA A 336 -22.19 27.87 -26.92
N GLN A 337 -21.20 28.19 -26.08
CA GLN A 337 -20.21 29.24 -26.38
C GLN A 337 -19.35 28.90 -27.60
N LEU A 338 -18.93 27.64 -27.76
CA LEU A 338 -18.17 27.19 -28.93
C LEU A 338 -19.02 27.25 -30.21
N GLN A 339 -20.30 26.85 -30.14
CA GLN A 339 -21.22 26.95 -31.28
C GLN A 339 -21.47 28.41 -31.68
N ALA A 340 -21.74 29.29 -30.72
CA ALA A 340 -21.90 30.72 -30.99
C ALA A 340 -20.63 31.32 -31.62
N LYS A 341 -19.45 30.92 -31.15
CA LYS A 341 -18.17 31.37 -31.74
C LYS A 341 -17.99 30.85 -33.16
N LEU A 342 -18.33 29.59 -33.43
CA LEU A 342 -18.30 29.02 -34.78
C LEU A 342 -19.28 29.72 -35.72
N GLU A 343 -20.48 30.09 -35.26
CA GLU A 343 -21.43 30.88 -36.06
C GLU A 343 -20.91 32.29 -36.38
N ILE A 344 -20.30 32.96 -35.39
CA ILE A 344 -19.68 34.27 -35.59
C ILE A 344 -18.53 34.16 -36.60
N ASP A 345 -17.68 33.15 -36.46
CA ASP A 345 -16.56 32.91 -37.38
C ASP A 345 -17.05 32.55 -38.80
N ALA A 346 -18.12 31.78 -38.92
CA ALA A 346 -18.76 31.47 -40.20
C ALA A 346 -19.34 32.73 -40.87
N LYS A 347 -20.07 33.58 -40.13
CA LYS A 347 -20.56 34.86 -40.66
C LYS A 347 -19.41 35.80 -41.04
N ASN A 348 -18.34 35.85 -40.24
CA ASN A 348 -17.16 36.65 -40.57
C ASN A 348 -16.46 36.16 -41.85
N ALA A 349 -16.42 34.84 -42.09
CA ALA A 349 -15.91 34.27 -43.32
C ALA A 349 -16.82 34.62 -44.52
N GLU A 350 -18.14 34.57 -44.35
CA GLU A 350 -19.12 34.98 -45.36
C GLU A 350 -18.98 36.46 -45.71
N TYR A 351 -18.86 37.34 -44.71
CA TYR A 351 -18.60 38.78 -44.93
C TYR A 351 -17.29 39.03 -45.70
N LYS A 352 -16.21 38.28 -45.40
CA LYS A 352 -14.96 38.38 -46.14
C LYS A 352 -15.09 37.92 -47.59
N GLN A 353 -15.89 36.89 -47.86
CA GLN A 353 -16.17 36.45 -49.23
C GLN A 353 -16.98 37.49 -49.99
N ILE A 354 -18.00 38.09 -49.36
CA ILE A 354 -18.80 39.16 -49.96
C ILE A 354 -17.94 40.39 -50.27
N ASP A 355 -17.08 40.83 -49.34
CA ASP A 355 -16.16 41.95 -49.57
C ASP A 355 -15.17 41.64 -50.71
N ALA A 356 -14.65 40.42 -50.79
CA ALA A 356 -13.78 40.00 -51.89
C ALA A 356 -14.50 40.04 -53.25
N VAL A 357 -15.74 39.54 -53.33
CA VAL A 357 -16.55 39.59 -54.56
C VAL A 357 -16.85 41.04 -54.97
N GLN A 358 -17.19 41.90 -54.01
CA GLN A 358 -17.44 43.32 -54.28
C GLN A 358 -16.19 44.03 -54.80
N ARG A 359 -15.00 43.71 -54.27
CA ARG A 359 -13.73 44.26 -54.77
C ARG A 359 -13.43 43.82 -56.20
N VAL A 360 -13.67 42.55 -56.53
CA VAL A 360 -13.49 42.03 -57.90
C VAL A 360 -14.47 42.72 -58.86
N GLN A 361 -15.75 42.85 -58.50
CA GLN A 361 -16.73 43.55 -59.32
C GLN A 361 -16.41 45.04 -59.48
N ALA A 362 -15.86 45.69 -58.46
CA ALA A 362 -15.42 47.08 -58.55
C ALA A 362 -14.24 47.23 -59.52
N GLN A 363 -13.26 46.32 -59.46
CA GLN A 363 -12.13 46.28 -60.41
C GLN A 363 -12.60 46.02 -61.85
N GLU A 364 -13.56 45.12 -62.05
CA GLU A 364 -14.17 44.86 -63.37
C GLU A 364 -14.90 46.09 -63.92
N ARG A 365 -15.66 46.81 -63.07
CA ARG A 365 -16.33 48.06 -63.46
C ARG A 365 -15.31 49.15 -63.82
N GLU A 366 -14.24 49.29 -63.05
CA GLU A 366 -13.18 50.27 -63.32
C GLU A 366 -12.42 49.93 -64.62
N ALA A 367 -12.16 48.65 -64.87
CA ALA A 367 -11.58 48.17 -66.12
C ALA A 367 -12.51 48.44 -67.32
N ALA A 368 -13.81 48.19 -67.17
CA ALA A 368 -14.81 48.47 -68.21
C ALA A 368 -14.90 49.97 -68.53
N ILE A 369 -14.86 50.84 -67.52
CA ILE A 369 -14.83 52.30 -67.70
C ILE A 369 -13.57 52.72 -68.47
N LYS A 370 -12.38 52.22 -68.09
CA LYS A 370 -11.12 52.50 -68.80
C LYS A 370 -11.18 52.04 -70.27
N LEU A 371 -11.81 50.90 -70.54
CA LEU A 371 -11.95 50.35 -71.88
C LEU A 371 -12.95 51.18 -72.73
N MET A 372 -14.03 51.66 -72.11
CA MET A 372 -14.95 52.63 -72.72
C MET A 372 -14.26 53.97 -73.02
N GLU A 373 -13.43 54.50 -72.11
CA GLU A 373 -12.65 55.72 -72.35
C GLU A 373 -11.68 55.55 -73.51
N GLN A 374 -10.98 54.41 -73.58
CA GLN A 374 -10.09 54.10 -74.71
C GLN A 374 -10.85 54.00 -76.03
N ASN A 375 -12.03 53.37 -76.04
CA ASN A 375 -12.87 53.28 -77.23
C ASN A 375 -13.41 54.65 -77.65
N THR A 376 -13.83 55.49 -76.69
CA THR A 376 -14.27 56.86 -76.97
C THR A 376 -13.13 57.71 -77.53
N ARG A 377 -11.91 57.56 -77.01
CA ARG A 377 -10.70 58.20 -77.57
C ARG A 377 -10.43 57.74 -79.00
N ARG A 378 -10.45 56.43 -79.27
CA ARG A 378 -10.31 55.87 -80.63
C ARG A 378 -11.39 56.36 -81.60
N MET A 379 -12.64 56.49 -81.14
CA MET A 379 -13.74 57.05 -81.93
C MET A 379 -13.52 58.54 -82.21
N SER A 380 -13.02 59.31 -81.25
CA SER A 380 -12.68 60.73 -81.45
C SER A 380 -11.50 60.92 -82.43
N GLU A 381 -10.51 60.03 -82.39
CA GLU A 381 -9.39 60.01 -83.33
C GLU A 381 -9.84 59.62 -84.74
N LYS A 382 -10.73 58.63 -84.87
CA LYS A 382 -11.36 58.29 -86.16
C LYS A 382 -12.22 59.43 -86.71
N ASN A 383 -12.97 60.14 -85.85
CA ASN A 383 -13.78 61.28 -86.28
C ASN A 383 -12.89 62.46 -86.71
N LYS A 384 -11.79 62.75 -86.01
CA LYS A 384 -10.78 63.72 -86.47
C LYS A 384 -10.13 63.30 -87.79
N ALA A 385 -9.84 62.01 -87.99
CA ALA A 385 -9.32 61.51 -89.26
C ALA A 385 -10.33 61.62 -90.41
N ASN A 386 -11.63 61.40 -90.13
CA ASN A 386 -12.70 61.60 -91.11
C ASN A 386 -12.95 63.08 -91.43
N GLU A 387 -12.84 64.00 -90.45
CA GLU A 387 -12.92 65.44 -90.71
C GLU A 387 -11.72 65.96 -91.53
N LEU A 388 -10.53 65.39 -91.33
CA LEU A 388 -9.35 65.66 -92.16
C LEU A 388 -9.52 65.16 -93.60
N ASN A 389 -10.13 63.98 -93.79
CA ASN A 389 -10.46 63.46 -95.13
C ASN A 389 -11.58 64.26 -95.82
N PHE A 390 -12.58 64.76 -95.08
CA PHE A 390 -13.65 65.60 -95.63
C PHE A 390 -13.14 66.99 -96.05
N LYS A 391 -12.18 67.56 -95.31
CA LYS A 391 -11.47 68.79 -95.72
C LYS A 391 -10.53 68.58 -96.92
N ALA A 392 -10.05 67.36 -97.15
CA ALA A 392 -9.25 67.04 -98.34
C ALA A 392 -10.11 66.83 -99.60
N SER A 393 -11.39 66.42 -99.47
CA SER A 393 -12.28 66.21 -100.64
C SER A 393 -13.06 67.45 -101.09
N THR A 394 -13.06 68.54 -100.32
CA THR A 394 -13.79 69.79 -100.65
C THR A 394 -12.87 70.93 -101.11
N GLY A 395 -11.58 70.65 -101.37
CA GLY A 395 -10.57 71.65 -101.70
C GLY A 395 -9.90 71.51 -103.08
N ARG A 396 -10.45 70.75 -104.03
CA ARG A 396 -9.92 70.71 -105.41
C ARG A 396 -11.03 70.68 -106.47
N GLN A 397 -10.94 71.67 -107.36
CA GLN A 397 -11.60 71.83 -108.67
C GLN A 397 -12.94 72.58 -108.70
N GLY A 398 -12.85 73.88 -108.40
CA GLY A 398 -13.15 74.88 -109.42
C GLY A 398 -11.84 75.39 -110.03
N ILE A 399 -11.85 75.55 -111.36
CA ILE A 399 -10.76 75.85 -112.32
C ILE A 399 -10.02 74.62 -112.83
#